data_AF-A0A7K0XG79-F1
#
_entry.id   AF-A0A7K0XG79-F1
#
_cell.length_a   1.000
_cell.length_b   1.000
_cell.length_c   1.000
_cell.angle_alpha   90.00
_cell.angle_beta   90.00
_cell.angle_gamma   90.00
#
_symmetry.space_group_name_H-M   'P 1'
#
loop_
_entity.id
_entity.type
_entity.pdbx_description
1 polymer ?
#
loop_
_entity_poly.entity_id
_entity_poly.type
_entity_poly.pdbx_seq_one_letter_code
_entity_poly.pdbx_strand_id
1 'polypeptide(L)'
;MSNLPFGFGFGSDDANSGDPGPGNSGQNPFDMNSIGAALQQLGAFLQSAGSSGSTGPVNWEMVRDVARQQLASPEAGGDRVVADAEARAVTDALHLADVWLDEATVLPATAGAPLAWSRSQWLEQTLPMWQRYVEPIAQHMQQVVGGAMPNAADVAGLDSEALNAALPEQFRAMFPGGIPAEMMSMMQPMLGMAQQLGAAAFSMQL
;
A
#
# COMPACT_ATOMS: atom_id res chain seq x y z
N MET A 1 4.98 29.35 26.46
CA MET A 1 5.83 29.21 27.66
C MET A 1 5.78 27.75 28.10
N SER A 2 6.93 27.24 28.49
CA SER A 2 7.33 25.85 28.60
C SER A 2 6.65 25.09 29.75
N ASN A 3 6.36 23.80 29.57
CA ASN A 3 6.47 22.82 30.65
C ASN A 3 6.66 21.39 30.10
N LEU A 4 7.90 20.89 30.18
CA LEU A 4 8.22 19.48 30.42
C LEU A 4 8.24 19.28 31.96
N PRO A 5 8.45 18.09 32.57
CA PRO A 5 8.64 16.72 32.06
C PRO A 5 7.87 15.69 32.94
N PHE A 6 8.08 14.40 32.71
CA PHE A 6 7.84 13.25 33.59
C PHE A 6 7.43 13.52 35.07
N GLY A 7 6.32 12.92 35.49
CA GLY A 7 5.92 12.79 36.90
C GLY A 7 5.17 11.48 37.14
N PHE A 8 5.85 10.51 37.75
CA PHE A 8 5.21 9.37 38.42
C PHE A 8 4.51 9.90 39.68
N GLY A 9 3.19 9.91 39.68
CA GLY A 9 2.36 10.23 40.84
C GLY A 9 1.53 9.02 41.24
N PHE A 10 2.01 8.26 42.21
CA PHE A 10 1.17 7.36 43.00
C PHE A 10 0.36 8.25 43.96
N GLY A 11 -0.90 8.50 43.62
CA GLY A 11 -1.87 9.21 44.44
C GLY A 11 -2.98 8.25 44.82
N SER A 12 -3.04 7.96 46.11
CA SER A 12 -4.03 7.14 46.77
C SER A 12 -5.42 7.80 46.80
N ASP A 13 -6.39 6.96 47.14
CA ASP A 13 -7.68 7.29 47.75
C ASP A 13 -8.81 7.74 46.82
N ASP A 14 -9.72 6.82 46.54
CA ASP A 14 -11.09 6.99 47.07
C ASP A 14 -11.85 5.66 47.10
N ALA A 15 -12.23 5.26 48.31
CA ALA A 15 -13.15 4.17 48.57
C ALA A 15 -14.58 4.73 48.49
N ASN A 16 -15.38 4.27 47.53
CA ASN A 16 -16.83 4.44 47.59
C ASN A 16 -17.56 3.18 47.09
N SER A 17 -18.06 2.43 48.07
CA SER A 17 -19.34 1.72 48.14
C SER A 17 -20.09 1.39 46.84
N GLY A 18 -20.19 0.08 46.58
CA GLY A 18 -21.48 -0.60 46.37
C GLY A 18 -22.18 -0.44 45.03
N ASP A 19 -21.98 -1.40 44.13
CA ASP A 19 -23.04 -1.97 43.29
C ASP A 19 -22.62 -3.34 42.70
N PRO A 20 -23.38 -4.43 42.90
CA PRO A 20 -23.24 -5.66 42.14
C PRO A 20 -24.33 -5.72 41.05
N GLY A 21 -24.00 -5.23 39.86
CA GLY A 21 -24.87 -5.24 38.67
C GLY A 21 -24.20 -5.90 37.44
N PRO A 22 -24.98 -6.53 36.53
CA PRO A 22 -24.56 -7.75 35.83
C PRO A 22 -23.94 -7.51 34.45
N GLY A 23 -22.99 -8.38 34.08
CA GLY A 23 -22.77 -8.75 32.67
C GLY A 23 -21.90 -7.82 31.83
N ASN A 24 -20.59 -7.75 32.11
CA ASN A 24 -19.62 -7.44 31.06
C ASN A 24 -19.28 -8.73 30.28
N SER A 25 -20.23 -9.17 29.45
CA SER A 25 -20.03 -10.27 28.51
C SER A 25 -19.47 -9.73 27.19
N GLY A 26 -18.15 -9.83 27.04
CA GLY A 26 -17.50 -10.07 25.75
C GLY A 26 -17.36 -8.86 24.83
N GLN A 27 -16.29 -8.08 24.99
CA GLN A 27 -15.53 -7.66 23.81
C GLN A 27 -15.05 -8.91 23.09
N ASN A 28 -15.86 -9.42 22.16
CA ASN A 28 -15.41 -10.41 21.19
C ASN A 28 -14.76 -9.63 20.03
N PRO A 29 -13.44 -9.76 19.80
CA PRO A 29 -12.76 -9.19 18.63
C PRO A 29 -13.18 -9.80 17.28
N PHE A 30 -14.25 -10.61 17.28
CA PHE A 30 -14.85 -11.28 16.12
C PHE A 30 -16.33 -10.88 15.99
N ASP A 31 -16.62 -9.58 16.08
CA ASP A 31 -17.96 -9.05 15.80
C ASP A 31 -18.34 -9.39 14.33
N MET A 32 -19.38 -10.20 14.16
CA MET A 32 -19.87 -10.65 12.85
C MET A 32 -20.47 -9.49 12.02
N ASN A 33 -20.71 -8.33 12.63
CA ASN A 33 -21.08 -7.11 11.93
C ASN A 33 -19.84 -6.36 11.39
N SER A 34 -18.72 -6.41 12.12
CA SER A 34 -17.45 -5.83 11.65
C SER A 34 -16.82 -6.66 10.53
N ILE A 35 -17.01 -7.99 10.54
CA ILE A 35 -16.56 -8.86 9.44
C ILE A 35 -17.37 -8.62 8.15
N GLY A 36 -18.65 -8.26 8.26
CA GLY A 36 -19.49 -7.89 7.11
C GLY A 36 -19.02 -6.59 6.45
N ALA A 37 -18.70 -5.58 7.26
CA ALA A 37 -18.11 -4.33 6.77
C ALA A 37 -16.71 -4.55 6.17
N ALA A 38 -15.88 -5.37 6.80
CA ALA A 38 -14.57 -5.74 6.29
C ALA A 38 -14.66 -6.52 4.97
N LEU A 39 -15.63 -7.41 4.81
CA LEU A 39 -15.87 -8.17 3.58
C LEU A 39 -16.39 -7.27 2.44
N GLN A 40 -17.22 -6.27 2.75
CA GLN A 40 -17.67 -5.28 1.77
C GLN A 40 -16.52 -4.38 1.31
N GLN A 41 -15.66 -3.95 2.24
CA GLN A 41 -14.43 -3.20 1.93
C GLN A 41 -13.45 -4.04 1.10
N LEU A 42 -13.30 -5.33 1.45
CA LEU A 42 -12.52 -6.28 0.67
C LEU A 42 -13.14 -6.51 -0.71
N GLY A 43 -14.46 -6.59 -0.82
CA GLY A 43 -15.19 -6.73 -2.07
C GLY A 43 -15.02 -5.51 -2.98
N ALA A 44 -15.03 -4.31 -2.43
CA ALA A 44 -14.74 -3.07 -3.17
C ALA A 44 -13.27 -3.03 -3.64
N PHE A 45 -12.33 -3.49 -2.81
CA PHE A 45 -10.92 -3.58 -3.17
C PHE A 45 -10.65 -4.67 -4.23
N LEU A 46 -11.32 -5.82 -4.14
CA LEU A 46 -11.17 -6.89 -5.13
C LEU A 46 -11.82 -6.51 -6.46
N GLN A 47 -12.93 -5.76 -6.39
CA GLN A 47 -13.55 -5.18 -7.57
C GLN A 47 -12.65 -4.10 -8.17
N SER A 48 -12.01 -3.21 -7.41
CA SER A 48 -11.04 -2.27 -7.99
C SER A 48 -9.81 -2.99 -8.57
N ALA A 49 -9.30 -4.02 -7.90
CA ALA A 49 -8.18 -4.82 -8.38
C ALA A 49 -8.53 -5.70 -9.59
N GLY A 50 -9.78 -6.15 -9.72
CA GLY A 50 -10.24 -7.04 -10.79
C GLY A 50 -11.00 -6.37 -11.93
N SER A 51 -11.46 -5.12 -11.76
CA SER A 51 -12.20 -4.35 -12.77
C SER A 51 -11.40 -3.20 -13.38
N SER A 52 -10.30 -2.77 -12.75
CA SER A 52 -9.32 -1.93 -13.42
C SER A 52 -8.56 -2.80 -14.42
N GLY A 53 -8.82 -2.61 -15.72
CA GLY A 53 -8.01 -3.14 -16.82
C GLY A 53 -6.58 -2.57 -16.86
N SER A 54 -5.93 -2.38 -15.70
CA SER A 54 -4.55 -1.93 -15.59
C SER A 54 -3.66 -3.06 -16.11
N THR A 55 -3.36 -2.97 -17.41
CA THR A 55 -2.57 -3.95 -18.15
C THR A 55 -1.08 -3.73 -17.82
N GLY A 56 -0.69 -3.98 -16.58
CA GLY A 56 0.69 -3.80 -16.12
C GLY A 56 0.91 -4.22 -14.65
N PRO A 57 2.17 -4.46 -14.25
CA PRO A 57 2.57 -4.85 -12.90
C PRO A 57 2.17 -3.86 -11.78
N VAL A 58 1.85 -2.62 -12.11
CA VAL A 58 1.46 -1.57 -11.15
C VAL A 58 0.13 -0.94 -11.57
N ASN A 59 -0.82 -0.80 -10.64
CA ASN A 59 -2.06 -0.07 -10.87
C ASN A 59 -1.82 1.44 -10.71
N TRP A 60 -1.42 2.09 -11.81
CA TRP A 60 -1.09 3.52 -11.84
C TRP A 60 -2.29 4.45 -11.65
N GLU A 61 -3.51 3.98 -11.94
CA GLU A 61 -4.74 4.73 -11.65
C GLU A 61 -4.94 4.87 -10.14
N MET A 62 -4.82 3.76 -9.41
CA MET A 62 -4.88 3.75 -7.95
C MET A 62 -3.77 4.62 -7.32
N VAL A 63 -2.53 4.52 -7.82
CA VAL A 63 -1.41 5.35 -7.33
C VAL A 63 -1.72 6.84 -7.51
N ARG A 64 -2.24 7.23 -8.68
CA ARG A 64 -2.61 8.62 -8.97
C ARG A 64 -3.72 9.11 -8.04
N ASP A 65 -4.72 8.28 -7.77
CA ASP A 65 -5.85 8.64 -6.92
C ASP A 65 -5.43 8.80 -5.45
N VAL A 66 -4.63 7.88 -4.92
CA VAL A 66 -4.07 7.99 -3.56
C VAL A 66 -3.20 9.25 -3.43
N ALA A 67 -2.33 9.51 -4.41
CA ALA A 67 -1.49 10.70 -4.41
C ALA A 67 -2.33 11.99 -4.43
N ARG A 68 -3.39 12.05 -5.24
CA ARG A 68 -4.31 13.19 -5.27
C ARG A 68 -5.07 13.38 -3.97
N GLN A 69 -5.53 12.29 -3.36
CA GLN A 69 -6.21 12.34 -2.07
C GLN A 69 -5.29 12.90 -0.99
N GLN A 70 -4.02 12.48 -0.98
CA GLN A 70 -3.02 13.02 -0.05
C GLN A 70 -2.76 14.51 -0.27
N LEU A 71 -2.66 14.96 -1.52
CA LEU A 71 -2.50 16.38 -1.86
C LEU A 71 -3.70 17.24 -1.45
N ALA A 72 -4.91 16.67 -1.50
CA ALA A 72 -6.14 17.34 -1.08
C ALA A 72 -6.29 17.40 0.46
N SER A 73 -5.48 16.66 1.22
CA SER A 73 -5.57 16.63 2.68
C SER A 73 -5.27 18.00 3.31
N PRO A 74 -5.94 18.36 4.43
CA PRO A 74 -5.66 19.60 5.16
C PRO A 74 -4.22 19.68 5.66
N GLU A 75 -3.62 18.54 6.03
CA GLU A 75 -2.23 18.43 6.50
C GLU A 75 -1.22 18.78 5.42
N ALA A 76 -1.52 18.44 4.16
CA ALA A 76 -0.71 18.83 3.01
C ALA A 76 -0.89 20.32 2.62
N GLY A 77 -1.77 21.06 3.30
CA GLY A 77 -2.10 22.45 2.98
C GLY A 77 -2.95 22.62 1.72
N GLY A 78 -3.58 21.53 1.23
CA GLY A 78 -4.39 21.50 0.01
C GLY A 78 -3.62 21.71 -1.30
N ASP A 79 -4.37 21.77 -2.40
CA ASP A 79 -3.85 22.05 -3.74
C ASP A 79 -4.26 23.46 -4.20
N ARG A 80 -3.31 24.40 -4.07
CA ARG A 80 -3.53 25.80 -4.42
C ARG A 80 -3.29 26.02 -5.92
N VAL A 81 -4.19 26.76 -6.56
CA VAL A 81 -4.01 27.22 -7.93
C VAL A 81 -2.89 28.28 -7.98
N VAL A 82 -2.00 28.15 -8.97
CA VAL A 82 -0.96 29.15 -9.25
C VAL A 82 -1.59 30.33 -9.98
N ALA A 83 -1.44 31.55 -9.44
CA ALA A 83 -1.98 32.74 -10.07
C ALA A 83 -1.09 33.21 -11.23
N ASP A 84 -1.68 33.86 -12.24
CA ASP A 84 -0.94 34.39 -13.41
C ASP A 84 0.24 35.28 -13.02
N ALA A 85 0.07 36.12 -11.99
CA ALA A 85 1.13 37.00 -11.51
C ALA A 85 2.32 36.22 -10.93
N GLU A 86 2.05 35.10 -10.24
CA GLU A 86 3.08 34.23 -9.68
C GLU A 86 3.79 33.45 -10.79
N ALA A 87 3.04 32.95 -11.77
CA ALA A 87 3.61 32.29 -12.94
C ALA A 87 4.56 33.22 -13.70
N ARG A 88 4.16 34.48 -13.94
CA ARG A 88 5.02 35.50 -14.56
C ARG A 88 6.27 35.79 -13.72
N ALA A 89 6.11 35.95 -12.40
CA ALA A 89 7.25 36.19 -11.52
C ALA A 89 8.28 35.05 -11.54
N VAL A 90 7.82 33.80 -11.61
CA VAL A 90 8.69 32.62 -11.75
C VAL A 90 9.41 32.64 -13.11
N THR A 91 8.69 32.92 -14.19
CA THR A 91 9.27 33.03 -15.54
C THR A 91 10.35 34.12 -15.61
N ASP A 92 10.07 35.31 -15.08
CA ASP A 92 11.03 36.42 -15.07
C ASP A 92 12.28 36.08 -14.24
N ALA A 93 12.10 35.42 -13.09
CA ALA A 93 13.20 34.96 -12.26
C ALA A 93 14.09 33.91 -12.96
N LEU A 94 13.48 32.98 -13.71
CA LEU A 94 14.22 31.98 -14.47
C LEU A 94 14.99 32.60 -15.64
N HIS A 95 14.40 33.57 -16.34
CA HIS A 95 15.12 34.32 -17.37
C HIS A 95 16.30 35.10 -16.80
N LEU A 96 16.15 35.72 -15.63
CA LEU A 96 17.26 36.41 -14.96
C LEU A 96 18.36 35.42 -14.55
N ALA A 97 17.99 34.25 -14.05
CA ALA A 97 18.94 33.19 -13.70
C ALA A 97 19.71 32.70 -14.93
N ASP A 98 19.05 32.50 -16.06
CA ASP A 98 19.72 32.12 -17.32
C ASP A 98 20.76 33.17 -17.73
N VAL A 99 20.46 34.47 -17.63
CA VAL A 99 21.42 35.55 -17.96
C VAL A 99 22.66 35.50 -17.06
N TRP A 100 22.50 35.21 -15.77
CA TRP A 100 23.64 35.11 -14.85
C TRP A 100 24.42 33.80 -15.02
N LEU A 101 23.75 32.70 -15.36
CA LEU A 101 24.37 31.39 -15.54
C LEU A 101 25.11 31.26 -16.89
N ASP A 102 24.68 31.98 -17.93
CA ASP A 102 25.32 31.98 -19.25
C ASP A 102 26.78 32.48 -19.18
N GLU A 103 27.06 33.49 -18.36
CA GLU A 103 28.43 33.97 -18.14
C GLU A 103 29.25 33.04 -17.23
N ALA A 104 28.59 32.33 -16.31
CA ALA A 104 29.24 31.53 -15.28
C ALA A 104 29.47 30.06 -15.69
N THR A 105 28.78 29.57 -16.71
CA THR A 105 28.79 28.15 -17.09
C THR A 105 28.85 27.97 -18.61
N VAL A 106 29.35 26.80 -19.06
CA VAL A 106 29.32 26.41 -20.49
C VAL A 106 28.09 25.56 -20.84
N LEU A 107 27.18 25.35 -19.88
CA LEU A 107 25.97 24.58 -20.10
C LEU A 107 25.00 25.44 -20.90
N PRO A 108 24.38 24.91 -21.97
CA PRO A 108 23.39 25.68 -22.71
C PRO A 108 22.18 25.96 -21.83
N ALA A 109 21.52 27.10 -22.07
CA ALA A 109 20.24 27.42 -21.45
C ALA A 109 19.23 26.28 -21.66
N THR A 110 18.37 26.08 -20.66
CA THR A 110 17.40 25.00 -20.66
C THR A 110 16.47 25.10 -21.88
N ALA A 111 16.28 24.02 -22.63
CA ALA A 111 15.49 24.05 -23.87
C ALA A 111 13.96 24.19 -23.64
N GLY A 112 13.50 24.11 -22.39
CA GLY A 112 12.09 24.16 -22.03
C GLY A 112 11.63 25.56 -21.65
N ALA A 113 10.35 25.85 -21.92
CA ALA A 113 9.72 27.05 -21.38
C ALA A 113 9.60 26.95 -19.84
N PRO A 114 9.89 28.02 -19.09
CA PRO A 114 9.67 28.05 -17.65
C PRO A 114 8.18 27.88 -17.33
N LEU A 115 7.87 27.02 -16.36
CA LEU A 115 6.51 26.74 -15.91
C LEU A 115 6.45 26.77 -14.38
N ALA A 116 5.40 27.38 -13.85
CA ALA A 116 5.04 27.30 -12.44
C ALA A 116 3.89 26.31 -12.28
N TRP A 117 4.08 25.27 -11.47
CA TRP A 117 3.09 24.20 -11.26
C TRP A 117 2.49 24.25 -9.86
N SER A 118 1.19 23.94 -9.77
CA SER A 118 0.60 23.48 -8.50
C SER A 118 1.11 22.08 -8.14
N ARG A 119 0.80 21.59 -6.94
CA ARG A 119 1.21 20.25 -6.51
C ARG A 119 0.55 19.18 -7.36
N SER A 120 -0.74 19.35 -7.67
CA SER A 120 -1.44 18.45 -8.60
C SER A 120 -0.82 18.48 -9.99
N GLN A 121 -0.51 19.65 -10.53
CA GLN A 121 0.13 19.75 -11.85
C GLN A 121 1.51 19.08 -11.86
N TRP A 122 2.32 19.25 -10.82
CA TRP A 122 3.59 18.55 -10.70
C TRP A 122 3.41 17.03 -10.69
N LEU A 123 2.43 16.52 -9.94
CA LEU A 123 2.09 15.10 -9.93
C LEU A 123 1.75 14.62 -11.35
N GLU A 124 0.83 15.30 -12.03
CA GLU A 124 0.39 14.93 -13.38
C GLU A 124 1.52 14.94 -14.41
N GLN A 125 2.36 15.98 -14.38
CA GLN A 125 3.44 16.13 -15.35
C GLN A 125 4.61 15.19 -15.11
N THR A 126 4.83 14.76 -13.86
CA THR A 126 5.93 13.84 -13.53
C THR A 126 5.51 12.37 -13.52
N LEU A 127 4.22 12.07 -13.40
CA LEU A 127 3.71 10.69 -13.32
C LEU A 127 4.20 9.79 -14.48
N PRO A 128 4.20 10.21 -15.76
CA PRO A 128 4.70 9.35 -16.85
C PRO A 128 6.18 8.99 -16.70
N MET A 129 6.97 9.87 -16.10
CA MET A 129 8.39 9.62 -15.86
C MET A 129 8.59 8.62 -14.72
N TRP A 130 7.82 8.75 -13.64
CA TRP A 130 7.78 7.75 -12.56
C TRP A 130 7.39 6.36 -13.08
N GLN A 131 6.38 6.29 -13.94
CA GLN A 131 5.98 5.04 -14.61
C GLN A 131 7.17 4.39 -15.29
N ARG A 132 7.85 5.12 -16.17
CA ARG A 132 9.00 4.59 -16.92
C ARG A 132 10.14 4.07 -16.04
N TYR A 133 10.38 4.67 -14.87
CA TYR A 133 11.45 4.24 -13.97
C TYR A 133 11.04 3.08 -13.04
N VAL A 134 9.80 3.07 -12.58
CA VAL A 134 9.32 2.08 -11.59
C VAL A 134 8.86 0.80 -12.27
N GLU A 135 8.28 0.88 -13.48
CA GLU A 135 7.79 -0.28 -14.22
C GLU A 135 8.80 -1.43 -14.34
N PRO A 136 10.07 -1.22 -14.78
CA PRO A 136 11.03 -2.32 -14.90
C PRO A 136 11.37 -2.98 -13.55
N ILE A 137 11.31 -2.23 -12.45
CA ILE A 137 11.53 -2.77 -11.10
C ILE A 137 10.36 -3.67 -10.71
N ALA A 138 9.13 -3.20 -10.93
CA ALA A 138 7.92 -3.97 -10.62
C ALA A 138 7.85 -5.27 -11.46
N GLN A 139 8.21 -5.20 -12.75
CA GLN A 139 8.32 -6.38 -13.61
C GLN A 139 9.34 -7.39 -13.07
N HIS A 140 10.54 -6.93 -12.69
CA HIS A 140 11.58 -7.80 -12.16
C HIS A 140 11.15 -8.44 -10.82
N MET A 141 10.51 -7.68 -9.93
CA MET A 141 9.98 -8.22 -8.67
C MET A 141 8.93 -9.31 -8.91
N GLN A 142 8.02 -9.12 -9.84
CA GLN A 142 7.03 -10.14 -10.20
C GLN A 142 7.67 -11.39 -10.79
N GLN A 143 8.73 -11.24 -11.59
CA GLN A 143 9.48 -12.38 -12.13
C GLN A 143 10.21 -13.16 -11.03
N VAL A 144 10.83 -12.47 -10.06
CA VAL A 144 11.53 -13.12 -8.95
C VAL A 144 10.56 -13.82 -8.02
N VAL A 145 9.45 -13.16 -7.66
CA VAL A 145 8.41 -13.76 -6.81
C VAL A 145 7.70 -14.90 -7.53
N GLY A 146 7.37 -14.72 -8.82
CA GLY A 146 6.78 -15.76 -9.66
C GLY A 146 7.73 -16.93 -9.94
N GLY A 147 9.04 -16.69 -10.02
CA GLY A 147 10.06 -17.72 -10.18
C GLY A 147 10.43 -18.43 -8.86
N ALA A 148 10.19 -17.79 -7.72
CA ALA A 148 10.40 -18.37 -6.39
C ALA A 148 9.17 -19.13 -5.88
N MET A 149 7.96 -18.81 -6.37
CA MET A 149 6.80 -19.66 -6.17
C MET A 149 6.90 -20.84 -7.13
N PRO A 150 6.83 -22.11 -6.64
CA PRO A 150 6.71 -23.24 -7.55
C PRO A 150 5.46 -23.01 -8.40
N ASN A 151 5.62 -23.01 -9.72
CA ASN A 151 4.48 -22.83 -10.61
C ASN A 151 3.48 -23.96 -10.34
N ALA A 152 2.20 -23.77 -10.64
CA ALA A 152 1.21 -24.85 -10.47
C ALA A 152 1.64 -26.15 -11.20
N ALA A 153 2.43 -26.04 -12.28
CA ALA A 153 3.07 -27.17 -12.94
C ALA A 153 4.19 -27.83 -12.12
N ASP A 154 5.01 -27.04 -11.42
CA ASP A 154 6.05 -27.53 -10.52
C ASP A 154 5.42 -28.21 -9.30
N VAL A 155 4.35 -27.64 -8.73
CA VAL A 155 3.57 -28.24 -7.64
C VAL A 155 2.81 -29.50 -8.09
N ALA A 156 2.31 -29.53 -9.33
CA ALA A 156 1.67 -30.70 -9.91
C ALA A 156 2.66 -31.82 -10.29
N GLY A 157 3.95 -31.49 -10.41
CA GLY A 157 5.04 -32.43 -10.66
C GLY A 157 5.70 -32.96 -9.38
N LEU A 158 5.42 -32.37 -8.21
CA LEU A 158 5.85 -32.91 -6.93
C LEU A 158 5.06 -34.18 -6.62
N ASP A 159 5.76 -35.24 -6.25
CA ASP A 159 5.11 -36.43 -5.72
C ASP A 159 4.39 -36.10 -4.40
N SER A 160 3.36 -36.89 -4.08
CA SER A 160 2.58 -36.72 -2.85
C SER A 160 3.45 -36.81 -1.58
N GLU A 161 4.66 -37.36 -1.69
CA GLU A 161 5.64 -37.49 -0.62
C GLU A 161 6.43 -36.19 -0.39
N ALA A 162 6.94 -35.53 -1.44
CA ALA A 162 7.62 -34.24 -1.31
C ALA A 162 6.67 -33.12 -0.85
N LEU A 163 5.41 -33.15 -1.29
CA LEU A 163 4.38 -32.22 -0.81
C LEU A 163 4.10 -32.44 0.70
N ASN A 164 4.08 -33.69 1.15
CA ASN A 164 3.89 -34.04 2.56
C ASN A 164 5.09 -33.62 3.44
N ALA A 165 6.31 -33.70 2.89
CA ALA A 165 7.54 -33.26 3.55
C ALA A 165 7.68 -31.73 3.63
N ALA A 166 7.10 -30.97 2.70
CA ALA A 166 7.10 -29.50 2.70
C ALA A 166 6.09 -28.88 3.70
N LEU A 167 5.22 -29.70 4.32
CA LEU A 167 4.26 -29.24 5.31
C LEU A 167 4.93 -29.04 6.68
N PRO A 168 4.59 -27.96 7.42
CA PRO A 168 5.10 -27.73 8.77
C PRO A 168 4.86 -28.93 9.70
N GLU A 169 5.80 -29.25 10.60
CA GLU A 169 5.73 -30.45 11.46
C GLU A 169 4.45 -30.52 12.31
N GLN A 170 3.95 -29.37 12.76
CA GLN A 170 2.68 -29.26 13.49
C GLN A 170 1.45 -29.69 12.66
N PHE A 171 1.51 -29.52 11.34
CA PHE A 171 0.46 -29.91 10.41
C PHE A 171 0.59 -31.39 10.03
N ARG A 172 1.84 -31.87 9.89
CA ARG A 172 2.17 -33.29 9.70
C ARG A 172 1.76 -34.16 10.89
N ALA A 173 1.93 -33.66 12.11
CA ALA A 173 1.52 -34.34 13.35
C ALA A 173 -0.01 -34.45 13.50
N MET A 174 -0.77 -33.54 12.88
CA MET A 174 -2.24 -33.58 12.87
C MET A 174 -2.78 -34.61 11.85
N PHE A 175 -2.01 -34.91 10.79
CA PHE A 175 -2.38 -35.84 9.72
C PHE A 175 -1.29 -36.90 9.51
N PRO A 176 -1.15 -37.88 10.44
CA PRO A 176 -0.07 -38.87 10.43
C PRO A 176 -0.11 -39.85 9.24
N GLY A 177 -1.19 -39.85 8.45
CA GLY A 177 -1.34 -40.64 7.21
C GLY A 177 -1.29 -39.81 5.91
N GLY A 178 -0.90 -38.54 5.99
CA GLY A 178 -1.02 -37.58 4.88
C GLY A 178 -2.40 -36.94 4.80
N ILE A 179 -2.52 -35.88 4.01
CA ILE A 179 -3.80 -35.16 3.83
C ILE A 179 -4.76 -36.05 3.03
N PRO A 180 -5.94 -36.41 3.56
CA PRO A 180 -6.95 -37.13 2.80
C PRO A 180 -7.29 -36.37 1.51
N ALA A 181 -7.52 -37.06 0.39
CA ALA A 181 -7.85 -36.44 -0.90
C ALA A 181 -9.06 -35.48 -0.80
N GLU A 182 -10.02 -35.78 0.08
CA GLU A 182 -11.16 -34.90 0.37
C GLU A 182 -10.73 -33.57 1.02
N MET A 183 -9.75 -33.59 1.93
CA MET A 183 -9.23 -32.38 2.56
C MET A 183 -8.36 -31.57 1.60
N MET A 184 -7.65 -32.21 0.66
CA MET A 184 -6.96 -31.52 -0.43
C MET A 184 -7.95 -30.81 -1.38
N SER A 185 -9.10 -31.43 -1.68
CA SER A 185 -10.16 -30.79 -2.47
C SER A 185 -10.84 -29.62 -1.74
N MET A 186 -10.89 -29.66 -0.40
CA MET A 186 -11.41 -28.56 0.43
C MET A 186 -10.39 -27.42 0.61
N MET A 187 -9.09 -27.72 0.54
CA MET A 187 -8.01 -26.72 0.66
C MET A 187 -7.77 -25.94 -0.64
N GLN A 188 -8.17 -26.46 -1.80
CA GLN A 188 -8.01 -25.74 -3.09
C GLN A 188 -8.63 -24.33 -3.10
N PRO A 189 -9.88 -24.11 -2.66
CA PRO A 189 -10.43 -22.76 -2.56
C PRO A 189 -9.76 -21.90 -1.47
N MET A 190 -9.18 -22.51 -0.43
CA MET A 190 -8.50 -21.81 0.66
C MET A 190 -7.08 -21.35 0.28
N LEU A 191 -6.34 -22.15 -0.49
CA LEU A 191 -5.03 -21.80 -1.04
C LEU A 191 -5.12 -20.64 -2.04
N GLY A 192 -6.18 -20.59 -2.85
CA GLY A 192 -6.46 -19.43 -3.72
C GLY A 192 -6.70 -18.14 -2.93
N MET A 193 -7.35 -18.23 -1.77
CA MET A 193 -7.55 -17.10 -0.87
C MET A 193 -6.26 -16.67 -0.15
N ALA A 194 -5.40 -17.61 0.26
CA ALA A 194 -4.09 -17.31 0.85
C ALA A 194 -3.14 -16.61 -0.15
N GLN A 195 -3.21 -16.99 -1.43
CA GLN A 195 -2.46 -16.34 -2.51
C GLN A 195 -2.94 -14.89 -2.75
N GLN A 196 -4.25 -14.64 -2.63
CA GLN A 196 -4.82 -13.29 -2.64
C GLN A 196 -4.42 -12.47 -1.41
N LEU A 197 -4.37 -13.07 -0.22
CA LEU A 197 -3.92 -12.39 1.01
C LEU A 197 -2.42 -12.05 0.97
N GLY A 198 -1.60 -12.92 0.38
CA GLY A 198 -0.16 -12.67 0.18
C GLY A 198 0.08 -11.46 -0.73
N ALA A 199 -0.65 -11.36 -1.85
CA ALA A 199 -0.57 -10.20 -2.75
C ALA A 199 -1.03 -8.89 -2.07
N ALA A 200 -2.08 -8.96 -1.24
CA ALA A 200 -2.59 -7.81 -0.50
C ALA A 200 -1.60 -7.29 0.57
N ALA A 201 -0.87 -8.19 1.25
CA ALA A 201 0.11 -7.80 2.28
C ALA A 201 1.30 -7.00 1.71
N PHE A 202 1.76 -7.33 0.50
CA PHE A 202 2.81 -6.57 -0.18
C PHE A 202 2.32 -5.21 -0.68
N SER A 203 1.05 -5.10 -1.10
CA SER A 203 0.47 -3.83 -1.54
C SER A 203 0.25 -2.80 -0.44
N MET A 204 0.26 -3.20 0.84
CA MET A 204 0.14 -2.28 1.98
C MET A 204 1.48 -1.71 2.46
N GLN A 205 2.62 -2.16 1.89
CA GLN A 205 3.96 -1.71 2.26
C GLN A 205 4.57 -0.69 1.28
N LEU A 206 3.85 -0.39 0.20
CA LEU A 206 4.18 0.61 -0.82
C LEU A 206 3.26 1.82 -0.67
#